data_AF-A0A7Y5R0P5-F1
#
_entry.id   AF-A0A7Y5R0P5-F1
#
_cell.length_a   1.000
_cell.length_b   1.000
_cell.length_c   1.000
_cell.angle_alpha   90.00
_cell.angle_beta   90.00
_cell.angle_gamma   90.00
#
_symmetry.space_group_name_H-M   'P 1'
#
loop_
_entity.id
_entity.type
_entity.pdbx_description
1 polymer ?
#
loop_
_entity_poly.entity_id
_entity_poly.type
_entity_poly.pdbx_seq_one_letter_code
_entity_poly.pdbx_strand_id
1 'polypeptide(L)' 'MPTLFDPITIGDMRCANRIAMAPLTRNRSPNAVPTELSVIYYT' A
#
# COMPACT_ATOMS: atom_id res chain seq x y z
N MET A 1 -18.21 -18.18 -3.20
CA MET A 1 -17.74 -17.33 -2.08
C MET A 1 -16.48 -16.62 -2.54
N PRO A 2 -16.26 -15.34 -2.21
CA PRO A 2 -15.04 -14.63 -2.59
C PRO A 2 -13.82 -15.18 -1.85
N THR A 3 -12.67 -15.16 -2.50
CA THR A 3 -11.35 -15.50 -1.95
C THR A 3 -10.50 -14.25 -1.73
N LEU A 4 -9.39 -14.37 -0.99
CA LEU A 4 -8.44 -13.27 -0.77
C LEU A 4 -7.80 -12.76 -2.07
N PHE A 5 -7.71 -13.60 -3.10
CA PHE A 5 -7.04 -13.28 -4.37
C PHE A 5 -8.02 -12.81 -5.45
N ASP A 6 -9.33 -12.80 -5.17
CA ASP A 6 -10.32 -12.28 -6.10
C ASP A 6 -10.26 -10.75 -6.14
N PRO A 7 -10.40 -10.12 -7.32
CA PRO A 7 -10.43 -8.67 -7.44
C PRO A 7 -11.63 -8.06 -6.70
N ILE A 8 -11.51 -6.78 -6.35
CA ILE A 8 -12.55 -6.00 -5.67
C ILE A 8 -12.54 -4.56 -6.17
N THR A 9 -13.70 -3.91 -6.21
CA THR A 9 -13.82 -2.47 -6.46
C THR A 9 -14.14 -1.77 -5.14
N ILE A 10 -13.36 -0.74 -4.79
CA ILE A 10 -13.53 0.08 -3.58
C ILE A 10 -13.74 1.53 -4.03
N GLY A 11 -15.00 2.00 -3.96
CA GLY A 11 -15.38 3.27 -4.60
C GLY A 11 -15.10 3.22 -6.10
N ASP A 12 -14.30 4.16 -6.60
CA ASP A 12 -13.92 4.23 -8.02
C ASP A 12 -12.62 3.48 -8.35
N MET A 13 -11.99 2.81 -7.37
CA MET A 13 -10.73 2.10 -7.55
C MET A 13 -10.94 0.60 -7.72
N ARG A 14 -10.32 0.02 -8.77
CA ARG A 14 -10.25 -1.43 -8.96
C ARG A 14 -8.96 -2.00 -8.36
N CYS A 15 -9.09 -2.90 -7.40
CA CYS A 15 -7.97 -3.59 -6.75
C CYS A 15 -7.86 -5.04 -7.26
N ALA A 16 -6.63 -5.51 -7.44
CA ALA A 16 -6.36 -6.85 -7.99
C ALA A 16 -6.71 -7.98 -7.01
N ASN A 17 -6.72 -7.72 -5.70
CA ASN A 17 -6.98 -8.67 -4.64
C ASN A 17 -7.54 -7.96 -3.41
N ARG A 18 -7.79 -8.72 -2.33
CA ARG A 18 -8.33 -8.23 -1.05
C ARG A 18 -7.26 -8.12 0.04
N ILE A 19 -5.99 -7.96 -0.35
CA ILE A 19 -4.83 -7.84 0.55
C ILE A 19 -4.37 -6.39 0.55
N ALA A 20 -4.35 -5.76 1.72
CA ALA A 20 -3.91 -4.38 1.88
C ALA A 20 -2.67 -4.31 2.78
N MET A 21 -1.75 -3.40 2.47
CA MET A 21 -0.66 -3.02 3.36
C MET A 21 -1.21 -2.06 4.43
N ALA A 22 -1.18 -2.47 5.70
CA ALA A 22 -1.60 -1.61 6.80
C ALA A 22 -0.72 -0.34 6.90
N PRO A 23 -1.26 0.80 7.38
CA PRO A 23 -0.46 1.99 7.61
C PRO A 23 0.50 1.75 8.78
N LEU A 24 1.79 1.98 8.55
CA LEU A 24 2.87 1.72 9.51
C LEU A 24 3.82 2.92 9.56
N THR A 25 3.82 3.67 10.67
CA THR A 25 4.81 4.73 10.88
C THR A 25 6.21 4.12 10.97
N ARG A 26 7.11 4.51 10.05
CA ARG A 26 8.48 3.98 9.99
C ARG A 26 9.55 4.92 10.53
N ASN A 27 9.24 6.20 10.69
CA ASN A 27 10.19 7.26 11.07
C ASN A 27 11.45 7.31 10.16
N ARG A 28 11.26 7.23 8.84
CA ARG A 28 12.35 7.16 7.82
C ARG A 28 12.39 8.34 6.84
N SER A 29 11.73 9.46 7.19
CA SER A 29 11.67 10.66 6.35
C SER A 29 12.30 11.84 7.09
N PRO A 30 13.63 12.04 6.98
CA PRO A 30 14.29 13.19 7.60
C PRO A 30 13.70 14.50 7.05
N ASN A 31 13.57 15.51 7.92
CA ASN A 31 12.90 16.79 7.59
C ASN A 31 11.48 16.64 7.01
N ALA A 32 10.80 15.52 7.31
CA ALA A 32 9.51 15.14 6.74
C ALA A 32 9.51 14.97 5.21
N VAL A 33 10.68 14.78 4.58
CA VAL A 33 10.83 14.58 3.14
C VAL A 33 11.14 13.11 2.86
N PRO A 34 10.32 12.39 2.05
CA PRO A 34 10.65 11.04 1.56
C PRO A 34 11.96 11.03 0.76
N THR A 35 12.70 9.94 0.84
CA THR A 35 13.97 9.75 0.10
C THR A 35 13.89 8.51 -0.79
N GLU A 36 14.97 8.17 -1.49
CA GLU A 36 15.08 6.93 -2.28
C GLU A 36 14.72 5.67 -1.47
N LEU A 37 14.96 5.67 -0.16
CA LEU A 37 14.59 4.58 0.73
C LEU A 37 13.06 4.34 0.77
N SER A 38 12.25 5.39 0.62
CA SER A 38 10.79 5.27 0.55
C SER A 38 10.35 4.56 -0.72
N VAL A 39 11.04 4.79 -1.85
CA VAL A 39 10.76 4.12 -3.12
C VAL A 39 11.07 2.63 -3.00
N ILE A 40 12.26 2.29 -2.47
CA ILE A 40 12.67 0.90 -2.25
C ILE A 40 11.69 0.17 -1.32
N TYR A 41 11.09 0.86 -0.35
CA TYR A 41 10.19 0.23 0.61
C TYR A 41 8.80 -0.11 0.05
N TYR A 42 8.28 0.65 -0.92
CA TYR A 42 6.93 0.48 -1.47
C TYR A 42 6.86 -0.18 -2.85
N THR A 43 8.02 -0.39 -3.48
CA THR A 43 8.13 -1.12 -4.76
C THR A 43 8.26 -2.61 -4.49
#